data_AF-A0A950LY34-F1
#
_entry.id   AF-A0A950LY34-F1
#
_cell.length_a   1.000
_cell.length_b   1.000
_cell.length_c   1.000
_cell.angle_alpha   90.00
_cell.angle_beta   90.00
_cell.angle_gamma   90.00
#
_symmetry.space_group_name_H-M   'P 1'
#
loop_
_entity.id
_entity.type
_entity.pdbx_description
1 polymer ?
#
loop_
_entity_poly.entity_id
_entity_poly.type
_entity_poly.pdbx_seq_one_letter_code
_entity_poly.pdbx_strand_id
1 'polypeptide(L)'
;GTLLYDGVYLAGHDELANQVGRKAMIILTDGEDQGSQLSIRDAIEAAQKADSIVYVLLIADRGFYGLGGYSGDSAMKKLAGETGGRVIQVGNKYEKLKQAFDQIAQELRSQYNVGYTPTNSKLDGSFRRVEIRTKNKDFRIQARNGYYAIAARR
;
A
#
# COMPACT_ATOMS: atom_id res chain seq x y z
N GLY A 1 -13.10 -16.53 -7.38
CA GLY A 1 -12.37 -16.39 -6.11
C GLY A 1 -12.21 -14.92 -5.80
N THR A 2 -11.39 -14.59 -4.81
CA THR A 2 -11.06 -13.20 -4.47
C THR A 2 -9.99 -12.67 -5.43
N LEU A 3 -10.36 -11.84 -6.39
CA LEU A 3 -9.41 -11.25 -7.36
C LEU A 3 -8.79 -9.97 -6.80
N LEU A 4 -8.06 -10.10 -5.69
CA LEU A 4 -7.56 -8.98 -4.91
C LEU A 4 -6.51 -8.17 -5.67
N TYR A 5 -5.56 -8.85 -6.32
CA TYR A 5 -4.48 -8.17 -7.03
C TYR A 5 -4.99 -7.45 -8.28
N ASP A 6 -5.91 -8.07 -9.01
CA ASP A 6 -6.57 -7.44 -10.16
C ASP A 6 -7.36 -6.19 -9.72
N GLY A 7 -8.10 -6.27 -8.62
CA GLY A 7 -8.85 -5.13 -8.07
C GLY A 7 -7.96 -3.96 -7.66
N VAL A 8 -6.83 -4.24 -6.99
CA VAL A 8 -5.85 -3.20 -6.63
C VAL A 8 -5.21 -2.57 -7.85
N TYR A 9 -4.89 -3.38 -8.87
CA TYR A 9 -4.35 -2.89 -10.12
C TYR A 9 -5.33 -1.94 -10.80
N LEU A 10 -6.59 -2.35 -10.99
CA LEU A 10 -7.62 -1.51 -11.65
C LEU A 10 -7.85 -0.22 -10.88
N ALA A 11 -7.99 -0.29 -9.55
CA ALA A 11 -8.16 0.89 -8.73
C ALA A 11 -6.95 1.83 -8.79
N GLY A 12 -5.72 1.31 -8.84
CA GLY A 12 -4.52 2.11 -8.99
C GLY A 12 -4.39 2.72 -10.40
N HIS A 13 -4.39 1.87 -11.41
CA HIS A 13 -4.08 2.20 -12.80
C HIS A 13 -5.22 2.95 -13.52
N ASP A 14 -6.46 2.48 -13.38
CA ASP A 14 -7.58 3.03 -14.16
C ASP A 14 -8.24 4.20 -13.43
N GLU A 15 -8.50 4.04 -12.13
CA GLU A 15 -9.23 5.03 -11.35
C GLU A 15 -8.32 6.12 -10.79
N LEU A 16 -7.32 5.75 -9.98
CA LEU A 16 -6.52 6.69 -9.18
C LEU A 16 -5.38 7.36 -9.96
N ALA A 17 -4.89 6.77 -11.04
CA ALA A 17 -3.78 7.33 -11.81
C ALA A 17 -4.11 8.72 -12.40
N ASN A 18 -5.37 8.93 -12.76
CA ASN A 18 -5.85 10.19 -13.37
C ASN A 18 -6.36 11.21 -12.34
N GLN A 19 -6.42 10.86 -11.06
CA GLN A 19 -6.88 11.76 -10.01
C GLN A 19 -5.74 12.63 -9.47
N VAL A 20 -6.07 13.89 -9.19
CA VAL A 20 -5.15 14.89 -8.63
C VAL A 20 -5.25 14.91 -7.10
N GLY A 21 -4.12 15.10 -6.44
CA GLY A 21 -4.05 15.24 -4.98
C GLY A 21 -3.63 13.97 -4.26
N ARG A 22 -3.77 13.97 -2.94
CA ARG A 22 -3.38 12.85 -2.08
C ARG A 22 -4.37 11.70 -2.22
N LYS A 23 -3.86 10.52 -2.51
CA LYS A 23 -4.65 9.33 -2.79
C LYS A 23 -4.36 8.23 -1.78
N ALA A 24 -5.42 7.58 -1.32
CA ALA A 24 -5.32 6.45 -0.43
C ALA A 24 -6.35 5.39 -0.82
N MET A 25 -5.94 4.13 -0.74
CA MET A 25 -6.79 2.97 -0.93
C MET A 25 -6.93 2.25 0.41
N ILE A 26 -8.16 2.04 0.87
CA ILE A 26 -8.43 1.30 2.10
C ILE A 26 -9.08 -0.02 1.70
N ILE A 27 -8.36 -1.12 1.89
CA ILE A 27 -8.76 -2.46 1.47
C ILE A 27 -9.24 -3.23 2.69
N LEU A 28 -10.46 -3.78 2.64
CA LEU A 28 -10.99 -4.69 3.64
C LEU A 28 -10.93 -6.11 3.06
N THR A 29 -10.12 -6.98 3.63
CA THR A 29 -9.89 -8.33 3.08
C THR A 29 -9.36 -9.27 4.16
N ASP A 30 -9.52 -10.58 3.93
CA ASP A 30 -8.78 -11.63 4.64
C ASP A 30 -7.38 -11.86 4.06
N GLY A 31 -7.00 -11.17 2.99
CA GLY A 31 -5.64 -11.14 2.43
C GLY A 31 -5.30 -12.33 1.53
N GLU A 32 -6.23 -13.26 1.32
CA GLU A 32 -6.04 -14.40 0.43
C GLU A 32 -6.58 -14.05 -0.97
N ASP A 33 -5.67 -14.09 -1.95
CA ASP A 33 -6.02 -13.94 -3.37
C ASP A 33 -6.34 -15.31 -3.97
N GLN A 34 -7.40 -15.41 -4.76
CA GLN A 34 -7.80 -16.64 -5.42
C GLN A 34 -8.28 -16.37 -6.85
N GLY A 35 -7.33 -16.48 -7.78
CA GLY A 35 -7.58 -16.47 -9.22
C GLY A 35 -7.26 -15.17 -9.93
N SER A 36 -6.56 -14.21 -9.28
CA SER A 36 -6.09 -13.01 -9.99
C SER A 36 -5.18 -13.41 -11.15
N GLN A 37 -5.34 -12.71 -12.27
CA GLN A 37 -4.42 -12.87 -13.41
C GLN A 37 -3.12 -12.12 -13.18
N LEU A 38 -3.18 -11.02 -12.43
CA LEU A 38 -2.05 -10.19 -12.06
C LEU A 38 -1.41 -10.67 -10.76
N SER A 39 -0.12 -10.35 -10.63
CA SER A 39 0.62 -10.63 -9.41
C SER A 39 0.49 -9.49 -8.40
N ILE A 40 0.81 -9.78 -7.14
CA ILE A 40 0.99 -8.73 -6.12
C ILE A 40 1.99 -7.64 -6.55
N ARG A 41 2.99 -7.96 -7.38
CA ARG A 41 3.98 -6.98 -7.84
C ARG A 41 3.34 -5.97 -8.78
N ASP A 42 2.46 -6.43 -9.67
CA ASP A 42 1.72 -5.58 -10.60
C ASP A 42 0.76 -4.65 -9.85
N ALA A 43 0.07 -5.19 -8.83
CA ALA A 43 -0.77 -4.41 -7.93
C ALA A 43 0.01 -3.32 -7.15
N ILE A 44 1.18 -3.66 -6.61
CA ILE A 44 2.07 -2.71 -5.93
C ILE A 44 2.53 -1.62 -6.90
N GLU A 45 2.98 -2.02 -8.10
CA GLU A 45 3.45 -1.10 -9.12
C GLU A 45 2.35 -0.12 -9.54
N ALA A 46 1.13 -0.60 -9.78
CA ALA A 46 -0.02 0.25 -10.11
C ALA A 46 -0.31 1.25 -9.01
N ALA A 47 -0.35 0.82 -7.74
CA ALA A 47 -0.57 1.70 -6.60
C ALA A 47 0.56 2.75 -6.44
N GLN A 48 1.82 2.35 -6.64
CA GLN A 48 2.97 3.26 -6.56
C GLN A 48 2.99 4.27 -7.71
N LYS A 49 2.70 3.85 -8.95
CA LYS A 49 2.59 4.75 -10.11
C LYS A 49 1.42 5.72 -9.96
N ALA A 50 0.34 5.29 -9.31
CA ALA A 50 -0.78 6.14 -8.97
C ALA A 50 -0.49 7.07 -7.78
N ASP A 51 0.67 7.03 -7.14
CA ASP A 51 0.96 7.79 -5.91
C ASP A 51 -0.10 7.57 -4.80
N SER A 52 -0.61 6.34 -4.70
CA SER A 52 -1.65 5.96 -3.74
C SER A 52 -1.07 5.18 -2.58
N ILE A 53 -1.41 5.60 -1.35
CA ILE A 53 -1.06 4.90 -0.12
C ILE A 53 -2.07 3.76 0.11
N VAL A 54 -1.61 2.53 0.31
CA VAL A 54 -2.50 1.39 0.53
C VAL A 54 -2.55 1.00 2.01
N TYR A 55 -3.73 1.14 2.61
CA TYR A 55 -4.04 0.62 3.93
C TYR A 55 -4.83 -0.68 3.80
N VAL A 56 -4.45 -1.70 4.57
CA VAL A 56 -5.19 -2.97 4.59
C VAL A 56 -5.78 -3.19 5.97
N LEU A 57 -7.11 -3.28 6.03
CA LEU A 57 -7.85 -3.68 7.21
C LEU A 57 -8.09 -5.18 7.12
N LEU A 58 -7.27 -5.93 7.86
CA LEU A 58 -7.21 -7.39 7.79
C LEU A 58 -8.32 -8.00 8.66
N ILE A 59 -9.29 -8.61 7.99
CA ILE A 59 -10.42 -9.32 8.58
C ILE A 59 -10.12 -10.82 8.47
N ALA A 60 -9.22 -11.30 9.32
CA ALA A 60 -8.89 -12.71 9.41
C ALA A 60 -9.02 -13.17 10.85
N ASP A 61 -9.79 -14.23 11.08
CA ASP A 61 -9.76 -14.95 12.35
C ASP A 61 -8.63 -15.98 12.28
N ARG A 62 -7.51 -15.70 12.94
CA ARG A 62 -6.35 -16.61 12.97
C ARG A 62 -6.69 -17.98 13.57
N GLY A 63 -7.75 -18.08 14.39
CA GLY A 63 -8.25 -19.34 14.92
C GLY A 63 -8.92 -20.22 13.86
N PHE A 64 -9.46 -19.62 12.79
CA PHE A 64 -10.11 -20.32 11.68
C PHE A 64 -9.10 -21.02 10.75
N TYR A 65 -7.89 -20.49 10.61
CA TYR A 65 -6.87 -21.00 9.68
C TYR A 65 -5.99 -22.15 10.24
N GLY A 66 -6.22 -22.57 11.50
CA GLY A 66 -5.56 -23.74 12.09
C GLY A 66 -4.02 -23.71 12.06
N LEU A 67 -3.39 -24.89 12.22
CA LEU A 67 -1.93 -25.09 12.13
C LEU A 67 -1.38 -25.02 10.68
N GLY A 68 -2.25 -24.86 9.67
CA GLY A 68 -1.89 -24.86 8.24
C GLY A 68 -1.23 -23.56 7.75
N GLY A 69 -1.18 -22.54 8.59
CA GLY A 69 -0.52 -21.26 8.31
C GLY A 69 -1.43 -20.29 7.54
N TYR A 70 -1.43 -19.04 7.99
CA TYR A 70 -2.11 -17.92 7.32
C TYR A 70 -1.06 -17.10 6.56
N SER A 71 -1.19 -17.01 5.23
CA SER A 71 -0.18 -16.39 4.36
C SER A 71 -0.55 -14.98 3.91
N GLY A 72 -1.86 -14.64 3.93
CA GLY A 72 -2.39 -13.33 3.54
C GLY A 72 -1.75 -12.14 4.26
N ASP A 73 -1.31 -12.31 5.52
CA ASP A 73 -0.61 -11.27 6.28
C ASP A 73 0.67 -10.78 5.56
N SER A 74 1.40 -11.70 4.92
CA SER A 74 2.69 -11.38 4.28
C SER A 74 2.52 -10.58 3.00
N ALA A 75 1.57 -10.99 2.16
CA ALA A 75 1.17 -10.29 0.95
C ALA A 75 0.67 -8.89 1.28
N MET A 76 -0.24 -8.77 2.25
CA MET A 76 -0.81 -7.48 2.64
C MET A 76 0.22 -6.54 3.27
N LYS A 77 1.16 -7.06 4.07
CA LYS A 77 2.28 -6.28 4.61
C LYS A 77 3.18 -5.75 3.50
N LYS A 78 3.45 -6.58 2.47
CA LYS A 78 4.24 -6.16 1.33
C LYS A 78 3.54 -5.06 0.55
N LEU A 79 2.27 -5.26 0.20
CA LEU A 79 1.47 -4.28 -0.55
C LEU A 79 1.39 -2.92 0.18
N ALA A 80 1.00 -2.95 1.45
CA ALA A 80 0.89 -1.74 2.25
C ALA A 80 2.26 -1.07 2.49
N GLY A 81 3.28 -1.86 2.83
CA GLY A 81 4.61 -1.33 3.14
C GLY A 81 5.30 -0.67 1.95
N GLU A 82 5.22 -1.27 0.75
CA GLU A 82 5.83 -0.72 -0.45
C GLU A 82 5.19 0.61 -0.89
N THR A 83 3.92 0.83 -0.55
CA THR A 83 3.14 2.04 -0.89
C THR A 83 3.12 3.09 0.23
N GLY A 84 3.77 2.82 1.37
CA GLY A 84 3.83 3.73 2.52
C GLY A 84 2.61 3.67 3.45
N GLY A 85 1.74 2.68 3.30
CA GLY A 85 0.66 2.39 4.22
C GLY A 85 1.06 1.32 5.25
N ARG A 86 0.04 0.73 5.90
CA ARG A 86 0.23 -0.37 6.85
C ARG A 86 -0.98 -1.30 6.89
N VAL A 87 -0.76 -2.49 7.43
CA VAL A 87 -1.81 -3.45 7.76
C VAL A 87 -2.32 -3.17 9.17
N ILE A 88 -3.64 -3.18 9.34
CA ILE A 88 -4.34 -3.05 10.63
C ILE A 88 -5.19 -4.29 10.83
N GLN A 89 -4.89 -5.07 11.88
CA GLN A 89 -5.65 -6.26 12.18
C GLN A 89 -6.91 -5.91 12.97
N VAL A 90 -8.04 -5.95 12.29
CA VAL A 90 -9.35 -5.64 12.86
C VAL A 90 -10.08 -6.92 13.30
N GLY A 91 -9.78 -8.06 12.68
CA GLY A 91 -10.51 -9.31 12.90
C GLY A 91 -12.00 -9.10 12.62
N ASN A 92 -12.88 -9.74 13.40
CA ASN A 92 -14.33 -9.66 13.21
C ASN A 92 -15.03 -8.66 14.16
N LYS A 93 -14.31 -7.65 14.67
CA LYS A 93 -14.84 -6.71 15.68
C LYS A 93 -15.12 -5.33 15.07
N TYR A 94 -16.40 -4.94 15.04
CA TYR A 94 -16.83 -3.63 14.54
C TYR A 94 -16.09 -2.45 15.20
N GLU A 95 -15.92 -2.48 16.52
CA GLU A 95 -15.20 -1.41 17.24
C GLU A 95 -13.75 -1.25 16.77
N LYS A 96 -13.06 -2.35 16.46
CA LYS A 96 -11.69 -2.28 15.92
C LYS A 96 -11.67 -1.70 14.51
N LEU A 97 -12.68 -2.03 13.71
CA LEU A 97 -12.82 -1.46 12.36
C LEU A 97 -13.02 0.06 12.43
N LYS A 98 -13.91 0.53 13.30
CA LYS A 98 -14.12 1.97 13.53
C LYS A 98 -12.83 2.66 13.97
N GLN A 99 -12.14 2.11 14.96
CA GLN A 99 -10.86 2.65 15.44
C GLN A 99 -9.79 2.69 14.33
N ALA A 100 -9.76 1.68 13.45
CA ALA A 100 -8.84 1.65 12.33
C ALA A 100 -9.10 2.78 11.33
N PHE A 101 -10.36 3.05 10.99
CA PHE A 101 -10.73 4.19 10.14
C PHE A 101 -10.38 5.53 10.81
N ASP A 102 -10.64 5.68 12.12
CA ASP A 102 -10.30 6.90 12.86
C ASP A 102 -8.79 7.17 12.84
N GLN A 103 -7.97 6.11 13.02
CA GLN A 103 -6.51 6.19 12.92
C GLN A 103 -6.05 6.58 11.52
N ILE A 104 -6.55 5.91 10.47
CA ILE A 104 -6.21 6.22 9.07
C ILE A 104 -6.57 7.67 8.76
N ALA A 105 -7.75 8.12 9.16
CA ALA A 105 -8.18 9.50 8.93
C ALA A 105 -7.24 10.51 9.62
N GLN A 106 -6.75 10.21 10.83
CA GLN A 106 -5.77 11.05 11.52
C GLN A 106 -4.41 11.05 10.81
N GLU A 107 -3.94 9.91 10.34
CA GLU A 107 -2.69 9.78 9.59
C GLU A 107 -2.75 10.58 8.28
N LEU A 108 -3.84 10.44 7.51
CA LEU A 108 -4.03 11.15 6.25
C LEU A 108 -4.08 12.69 6.43
N ARG A 109 -4.48 13.18 7.61
CA ARG A 109 -4.46 14.62 7.95
C ARG A 109 -3.07 15.13 8.30
N SER A 110 -2.16 14.27 8.76
CA SER A 110 -0.85 14.65 9.32
C SER A 110 0.33 14.25 8.42
N GLN A 111 0.15 14.31 7.10
CA GLN A 111 1.21 13.96 6.15
C GLN A 111 2.22 15.09 5.96
N TYR A 112 3.50 14.71 5.95
CA TYR A 112 4.62 15.59 5.62
C TYR A 112 5.08 15.36 4.18
N ASN A 113 5.37 16.44 3.47
CA ASN A 113 6.01 16.38 2.15
C ASN A 113 7.51 16.63 2.30
N VAL A 114 8.32 15.71 1.77
CA VAL A 114 9.78 15.83 1.73
C VAL A 114 10.22 15.86 0.27
N GLY A 115 10.83 16.97 -0.14
CA GLY A 115 11.40 17.15 -1.47
C GLY A 115 12.89 16.86 -1.47
N TYR A 116 13.38 16.21 -2.53
CA TYR A 116 14.80 16.05 -2.79
C TYR A 116 15.05 16.02 -4.30
N THR A 117 16.26 16.38 -4.73
CA THR A 117 16.67 16.30 -6.14
C THR A 117 17.41 14.98 -6.37
N PRO A 118 16.90 14.09 -7.25
CA PRO A 118 17.60 12.84 -7.58
C PRO A 118 18.94 13.13 -8.27
N THR A 119 19.98 12.38 -7.91
CA THR A 119 21.28 12.41 -8.62
C THR A 119 21.23 11.70 -9.98
N ASN A 120 20.30 10.76 -10.16
CA ASN A 120 20.04 10.10 -11.43
C ASN A 120 19.00 10.90 -12.25
N SER A 121 19.41 11.45 -13.39
CA SER A 121 18.55 12.26 -14.29
C SER A 121 17.84 11.45 -15.38
N LYS A 122 18.06 10.13 -15.50
CA LYS A 122 17.47 9.31 -16.58
C LYS A 122 15.96 9.16 -16.44
N LEU A 123 15.21 9.46 -17.50
CA LEU A 123 13.76 9.31 -17.59
C LEU A 123 13.39 7.95 -18.22
N ASP A 124 13.80 6.88 -17.55
CA ASP A 124 13.82 5.50 -18.08
C ASP A 124 12.67 4.62 -17.57
N GLY A 125 11.75 5.16 -16.75
CA GLY A 125 10.68 4.38 -16.16
C GLY A 125 11.12 3.42 -15.05
N SER A 126 12.39 3.40 -14.66
CA SER A 126 12.89 2.49 -13.63
C SER A 126 12.41 2.86 -12.23
N PHE A 127 12.23 1.85 -11.37
CA PHE A 127 11.96 2.06 -9.96
C PHE A 127 13.21 2.55 -9.22
N ARG A 128 13.05 3.59 -8.41
CA ARG A 128 14.11 4.22 -7.64
C ARG A 128 13.79 4.15 -6.17
N ARG A 129 14.56 3.35 -5.45
CA ARG A 129 14.42 3.21 -4.00
C ARG A 129 14.80 4.51 -3.28
N VAL A 130 14.00 4.88 -2.29
CA VAL A 130 14.24 6.01 -1.40
C VAL A 130 14.18 5.51 0.04
N GLU A 131 15.17 5.87 0.84
CA GLU A 131 15.18 5.59 2.27
C GLU A 131 15.17 6.90 3.04
N ILE A 132 14.19 7.06 3.93
CA ILE A 132 14.10 8.21 4.83
C ILE A 132 14.56 7.75 6.21
N ARG A 133 15.50 8.48 6.80
CA ARG A 133 16.02 8.23 8.14
C ARG A 133 15.82 9.46 9.02
N THR A 134 15.43 9.23 10.27
CA THR A 134 15.30 10.26 11.30
C THR A 134 16.55 10.25 12.18
N LYS A 135 16.96 11.44 12.65
CA LYS A 135 18.03 11.56 13.65
C LYS A 135 17.56 11.08 15.04
N ASN A 136 16.28 11.31 15.36
CA ASN A 136 15.67 10.83 16.59
C ASN A 136 15.08 9.42 16.36
N LYS A 137 15.55 8.45 17.14
CA LYS A 137 15.15 7.04 17.06
C LYS A 137 13.76 6.75 17.63
N ASP A 138 13.16 7.70 18.36
CA ASP A 138 11.82 7.56 18.92
C ASP A 138 10.73 7.72 17.85
N PHE A 139 11.06 8.33 16.71
CA PHE A 139 10.14 8.48 15.60
C PHE A 139 10.14 7.25 14.70
N ARG A 140 8.93 6.76 14.42
CA ARG A 140 8.71 5.75 13.40
C ARG A 140 8.38 6.43 12.08
N ILE A 141 9.19 6.15 11.06
CA ILE A 141 8.94 6.63 9.70
C ILE A 141 8.03 5.65 8.98
N GLN A 142 7.01 6.19 8.33
CA GLN A 142 6.15 5.47 7.41
C GLN A 142 6.09 6.27 6.11
N ALA A 143 6.65 5.70 5.06
CA ALA A 143 6.78 6.32 3.75
C ALA A 143 6.86 5.22 2.68
N ARG A 144 6.52 5.56 1.44
CA ARG A 144 6.75 4.67 0.30
C ARG A 144 8.23 4.36 0.15
N ASN A 145 8.55 3.15 -0.32
CA ASN A 145 9.93 2.69 -0.47
C ASN A 145 10.67 3.28 -1.67
N GLY A 146 9.99 4.06 -2.51
CA GLY A 146 10.56 4.62 -3.73
C GLY A 146 9.50 5.18 -4.65
N TYR A 147 9.91 5.45 -5.88
CA TYR A 147 9.05 5.97 -6.95
C TYR A 147 9.55 5.45 -8.30
N TYR A 148 8.68 5.46 -9.30
CA TYR A 148 9.07 5.19 -10.68
C TYR A 148 9.49 6.48 -11.36
N ALA A 149 10.60 6.46 -12.09
CA ALA A 149 10.99 7.58 -12.94
C ALA A 149 9.91 7.83 -14.00
N ILE A 150 9.71 9.10 -14.39
CA ILE A 150 8.85 9.42 -15.52
C ILE A 150 9.48 8.78 -16.75
N ALA A 151 8.77 7.85 -17.40
CA ALA A 151 9.20 7.35 -18.70
C ALA A 151 8.95 8.45 -19.74
N ALA A 152 9.95 8.79 -20.55
CA ALA A 152 9.70 9.62 -21.72
C ALA A 152 8.62 8.95 -22.57
N ARG A 153 7.47 9.62 -22.78
CA ARG A 153 6.50 9.17 -23.76
C ARG A 153 7.20 9.11 -25.11
N ARG A 154 7.19 7.93 -25.74
CA ARG A 154 7.48 7.79 -27.17
C ARG A 154 6.27 8.23 -27.97
#